data_AF-A0A368N2D0-F1
#
_entry.id   AF-A0A368N2D0-F1
#
_cell.length_a   1.000
_cell.length_b   1.000
_cell.length_c   1.000
_cell.angle_alpha   90.00
_cell.angle_beta   90.00
_cell.angle_gamma   90.00
#
_symmetry.space_group_name_H-M   'P 1'
#
loop_
_entity.id
_entity.type
_entity.pdbx_description
1 polymer ?
#
loop_
_entity_poly.entity_id
_entity_poly.type
_entity_poly.pdbx_seq_one_letter_code
_entity_poly.pdbx_strand_id
1 'polypeptide(L)' 'MARQRKRFIAGATCPECQQQDTIMVYFEDDVEQIACVACDYHALRPEQGESGGPVADDQLIGIFKPD' A
#
# COMPACT_ATOMS: atom_id res chain seq x y z
N MET A 1 -11.78 -9.40 23.21
CA MET A 1 -10.55 -8.59 23.31
C MET A 1 -9.68 -8.86 22.09
N ALA A 2 -9.95 -8.19 20.96
CA ALA A 2 -9.15 -8.36 19.74
C ALA A 2 -7.81 -7.64 19.93
N ARG A 3 -6.80 -8.36 20.41
CA ARG A 3 -5.41 -7.89 20.47
C ARG A 3 -5.01 -7.47 19.05
N GLN A 4 -4.81 -6.19 18.78
CA GLN A 4 -4.26 -5.71 17.51
C GLN A 4 -2.94 -6.47 17.27
N ARG A 5 -2.98 -7.43 16.34
CA ARG A 5 -1.85 -8.33 16.08
C ARG A 5 -1.04 -7.71 14.96
N LYS A 6 0.17 -7.25 15.25
CA LYS A 6 1.22 -7.09 14.24
C LYS A 6 1.48 -8.48 13.64
N ARG A 7 1.43 -8.62 12.32
CA ARG A 7 1.53 -9.92 11.62
C ARG A 7 2.80 -9.92 10.78
N PHE A 8 3.59 -10.98 10.88
CA PHE A 8 4.67 -11.23 9.93
C PHE A 8 4.13 -11.95 8.71
N ILE A 9 4.60 -11.57 7.51
CA ILE A 9 4.21 -12.22 6.26
C ILE A 9 5.22 -13.33 5.98
N ALA A 10 4.82 -14.57 6.23
CA ALA A 10 5.65 -15.73 5.94
C ALA A 10 5.84 -15.90 4.42
N GLY A 11 7.08 -16.08 3.96
CA GLY A 11 7.41 -16.21 2.53
C GLY A 11 7.42 -14.90 1.74
N ALA A 12 7.26 -13.74 2.39
CA ALA A 12 7.49 -12.46 1.73
C ALA A 12 8.99 -12.17 1.63
N THR A 13 9.46 -11.93 0.41
CA THR A 13 10.82 -11.48 0.13
C THR A 13 10.85 -9.97 0.01
N CYS A 14 11.70 -9.31 0.79
CA CYS A 14 11.90 -7.89 0.67
C CYS A 14 12.51 -7.54 -0.70
N PRO A 15 11.96 -6.58 -1.47
CA PRO A 15 12.53 -6.19 -2.75
C PRO A 15 13.88 -5.46 -2.60
N GLU A 16 14.13 -4.79 -1.47
CA GLU A 16 15.35 -4.01 -1.24
C GLU A 16 16.55 -4.88 -0.82
N CYS A 17 16.35 -5.77 0.17
CA CYS A 17 17.43 -6.58 0.72
C CYS A 17 17.35 -8.07 0.36
N GLN A 18 16.33 -8.49 -0.39
CA GLN A 18 16.08 -9.88 -0.80
C GLN A 18 15.92 -10.89 0.34
N GLN A 19 15.71 -10.43 1.58
CA GLN A 19 15.51 -11.32 2.71
C GLN A 19 14.06 -11.81 2.79
N GLN A 20 13.91 -13.10 3.05
CA GLN A 20 12.63 -13.77 3.24
C GLN A 20 12.16 -13.66 4.69
N ASP A 21 10.86 -13.62 4.93
CA ASP A 21 10.25 -13.65 6.27
C ASP A 21 10.60 -12.42 7.15
N THR A 22 11.00 -11.31 6.52
CA THR A 22 11.39 -10.06 7.20
C THR A 22 10.34 -8.95 7.14
N ILE A 23 9.25 -9.16 6.40
CA ILE A 23 8.16 -8.18 6.25
C ILE A 23 7.15 -8.34 7.40
N MET A 24 6.91 -7.26 8.13
CA MET A 24 5.87 -7.11 9.14
C MET A 24 4.78 -6.15 8.67
N VAL A 25 3.53 -6.47 9.01
CA VAL A 25 2.35 -5.65 8.79
C VAL A 25 1.86 -5.09 10.12
N TYR A 26 1.58 -3.80 10.15
CA TYR A 26 0.99 -3.11 11.28
C TYR A 26 -0.05 -2.10 10.80
N PHE A 27 -0.96 -1.72 11.70
CA PHE A 27 -1.96 -0.69 11.44
C PHE A 27 -1.51 0.59 12.15
N GLU A 28 -1.45 1.69 11.42
CA GLU A 28 -1.14 3.02 11.93
C GLU A 28 -2.21 3.99 11.42
N ASP A 29 -2.91 4.65 12.33
CA ASP A 29 -4.02 5.57 12.02
C ASP A 29 -5.12 4.97 11.12
N ASP A 30 -5.48 3.70 11.37
CA ASP A 30 -6.43 2.90 10.56
C ASP A 30 -5.89 2.45 9.18
N VAL A 31 -4.66 2.84 8.82
CA VAL A 31 -4.01 2.46 7.56
C VAL A 31 -3.11 1.24 7.75
N GLU A 32 -3.26 0.24 6.89
CA GLU A 32 -2.40 -0.96 6.88
C GLU A 32 -1.04 -0.62 6.24
N GLN A 33 0.03 -0.78 7.00
CA GLN A 33 1.41 -0.49 6.62
C GLN A 33 2.26 -1.76 6.65
N ILE A 34 3.23 -1.86 5.74
CA ILE A 34 4.22 -2.93 5.74
C ILE A 34 5.62 -2.34 5.99
N ALA A 35 6.40 -3.01 6.83
CA ALA A 35 7.80 -2.66 7.08
C ALA A 35 8.70 -3.89 7.07
N CYS A 36 9.93 -3.74 6.59
CA CYS A 36 10.98 -4.75 6.61
C CYS A 36 11.86 -4.52 7.84
N VAL A 37 11.97 -5.52 8.71
CA VAL A 37 12.80 -5.41 9.93
C VAL A 37 14.31 -5.48 9.66
N ALA A 38 14.71 -5.84 8.44
CA ALA A 38 16.11 -6.07 8.09
C ALA A 38 16.81 -4.85 7.47
N CYS A 39 16.09 -4.09 6.63
CA CYS A 39 16.62 -2.91 5.95
C CYS A 39 15.83 -1.63 6.29
N ASP A 40 14.87 -1.72 7.21
CA ASP A 40 13.97 -0.63 7.58
C ASP A 40 13.07 -0.15 6.42
N TYR A 41 12.93 -0.91 5.34
CA TYR A 41 12.04 -0.54 4.23
C TYR A 41 10.58 -0.48 4.69
N HIS A 42 9.92 0.67 4.53
CA HIS A 42 8.50 0.85 4.84
C HIS A 42 7.72 1.21 3.57
N ALA A 43 6.57 0.57 3.39
CA ALA A 43 5.66 0.86 2.31
C ALA A 43 4.23 0.86 2.81
N LEU A 44 3.43 1.79 2.31
CA LEU A 44 1.98 1.69 2.39
C LEU A 44 1.58 0.51 1.53
N ARG A 45 0.76 -0.41 2.06
CA ARG A 45 0.05 -1.31 1.15
C ARG A 45 -0.88 -0.40 0.34
N PRO A 46 -0.73 -0.30 -1.00
CA PRO A 46 -1.75 0.34 -1.78
C PRO A 46 -3.00 -0.52 -1.61
N GLU A 47 -3.97 -0.01 -0.86
CA GLU A 47 -5.33 -0.49 -0.93
C GLU A 47 -5.70 -0.53 -2.41
N GLN A 48 -5.88 -1.72 -2.95
CA GLN A 48 -6.56 -1.85 -4.23
C GLN A 48 -8.03 -1.53 -3.95
N GLY A 49 -8.35 -0.25 -3.76
CA GLY A 49 -9.68 0.21 -3.36
C GLY A 49 -9.70 1.46 -2.49
N GLU A 50 -9.31 2.60 -3.08
CA GLU A 50 -10.02 3.88 -2.92
C GLU A 50 -9.88 4.67 -1.60
N SER A 51 -9.08 5.75 -1.62
CA SER A 51 -9.46 7.09 -1.13
C SER A 51 -8.48 8.20 -1.53
N GLY A 52 -8.97 9.19 -2.30
CA GLY A 52 -8.56 10.58 -2.09
C GLY A 52 -7.43 11.20 -2.93
N GLY A 53 -7.30 10.90 -4.22
CA GLY A 53 -6.69 11.89 -5.12
C GLY A 53 -7.67 13.06 -5.32
N PRO A 54 -7.24 14.35 -5.26
CA PRO A 54 -8.17 15.46 -5.43
C PRO A 54 -8.86 15.31 -6.79
N VAL A 55 -10.20 15.40 -6.77
CA VAL A 55 -10.97 15.80 -7.94
C VAL A 55 -10.55 17.21 -8.32
N ALA A 56 -9.43 17.32 -9.02
CA ALA A 56 -9.08 18.42 -9.90
C ALA A 56 -9.09 17.80 -11.29
N ASP A 57 -9.82 18.26 -12.28
CA ASP A 57 -10.70 19.40 -12.43
C ASP A 57 -11.40 19.08 -13.77
N ASP A 58 -12.69 19.36 -13.83
CA ASP A 58 -13.42 19.72 -15.05
C ASP A 58 -12.67 19.55 -16.40
N GLN A 59 -12.78 18.38 -17.05
CA GLN A 59 -12.59 18.35 -18.51
C GLN A 59 -13.48 17.31 -19.20
N LEU A 60 -14.79 17.50 -19.03
CA LEU A 60 -15.75 17.23 -20.09
C LEU A 60 -15.72 18.42 -21.07
N ILE A 61 -15.10 18.27 -22.24
CA ILE A 61 -15.61 18.75 -23.54
C ILE A 61 -14.58 18.39 -24.63
N GLY A 62 -14.99 17.48 -25.52
CA GLY A 62 -14.18 17.05 -26.65
C GLY A 62 -14.84 15.97 -27.49
N ILE A 63 -16.15 16.10 -27.76
CA ILE A 63 -16.78 15.40 -28.88
C ILE A 63 -16.05 15.84 -30.16
N PHE A 64 -15.35 14.92 -30.83
CA PHE A 64 -15.18 15.01 -32.28
C PHE A 64 -15.15 13.61 -32.89
N LYS A 65 -16.09 13.38 -33.80
CA LYS A 65 -16.29 12.13 -34.54
C LYS A 65 -15.07 11.84 -35.43
N PRO A 66 -14.71 10.56 -35.61
CA PRO A 66 -13.76 10.13 -36.63
C PRO A 66 -14.41 10.17 -38.02
N ASP A 67 -13.63 10.49 -39.05
CA ASP A 67 -13.91 10.11 -40.44
C ASP A 67 -13.63 8.61 -40.62
#